data_AF-A0A9W8IAE6-F1
#
_entry.id   AF-A0A9W8IAE6-F1
#
_cell.length_a   1.000
_cell.length_b   1.000
_cell.length_c   1.000
_cell.angle_alpha   90.00
_cell.angle_beta   90.00
_cell.angle_gamma   90.00
#
_symmetry.space_group_name_H-M   'P 1'
#
loop_
_entity.id
_entity.type
_entity.pdbx_description
1 polymer ?
#
loop_
_entity_poly.entity_id
_entity_poly.type
_entity_poly.pdbx_seq_one_letter_code
_entity_poly.pdbx_strand_id
1 'polypeptide(L)'
;MFGLGSLPSPILVRIIAYSDPATWWSLKDPSICTLMSSTSFRCGWLAHLVNKTATRISHIDDIDTLCCSVLQPITDIVGSDSWISPNFVRALSAKYPEALNTAALGLVQTLLLNKQTDDTTASLVVQHSNIELDILMGKFVRKLVVQRPELGLLEWLEGSGLDFAKLYHGASCFDMSLLIDWVMSSRIELLQFLACRGLQLPVRSLMEYALGHSNPGTVAFLMSHGASHAHELSWHDLLLMACTEATTRLDVFTFIVSKTEPSIVWSFAASCLASHAMVDDNAYKKFVALRNMPQAAVWMVKPIRGRTPIECLCERLTYENLTYVSPFIRDYIALGVPTSSMPSIVFALCQ
;
A
#
# COMPACT_ATOMS: atom_id res chain seq x y z
N MET A 1 30.94 6.52 -52.45
CA MET A 1 30.19 7.14 -51.33
C MET A 1 30.56 6.38 -50.07
N PHE A 2 31.20 7.03 -49.09
CA PHE A 2 31.39 6.40 -47.77
C PHE A 2 30.04 6.42 -47.07
N GLY A 3 29.44 5.25 -46.86
CA GLY A 3 28.21 5.13 -46.09
C GLY A 3 28.47 5.47 -44.62
N LEU A 4 27.52 6.11 -43.94
CA LEU A 4 27.58 6.42 -42.51
C LEU A 4 28.03 5.20 -41.67
N GLY A 5 27.62 3.98 -42.05
CA GLY A 5 28.02 2.74 -41.37
C GLY A 5 29.52 2.38 -41.44
N SER A 6 30.33 3.09 -42.23
CA SER A 6 31.80 2.91 -42.31
C SER A 6 32.59 3.85 -41.39
N LEU A 7 31.92 4.80 -40.74
CA LEU A 7 32.57 5.74 -39.82
C LEU A 7 32.89 5.04 -38.48
N PRO A 8 34.02 5.38 -37.84
CA PRO A 8 34.32 4.92 -36.49
C PRO A 8 33.21 5.29 -35.51
N SER A 9 32.87 4.36 -34.60
CA SER A 9 31.82 4.54 -33.58
C SER A 9 31.89 5.88 -32.82
N PRO A 10 33.07 6.39 -32.39
CA PRO A 10 33.14 7.70 -31.71
C PRO A 10 32.68 8.89 -32.56
N ILE A 11 32.87 8.84 -33.88
CA ILE A 11 32.44 9.89 -34.80
C ILE A 11 30.93 9.82 -34.98
N LEU A 12 30.38 8.62 -35.14
CA LEU A 12 28.94 8.40 -35.25
C LEU A 12 28.20 8.83 -33.98
N VAL A 13 28.74 8.50 -32.81
CA VAL A 13 28.20 8.94 -31.52
C VAL A 13 28.10 10.45 -31.49
N ARG A 14 29.13 11.18 -31.91
CA ARG A 14 29.10 12.65 -31.95
C ARG A 14 28.03 13.15 -32.91
N ILE A 15 28.00 12.66 -34.15
CA ILE A 15 27.01 13.09 -35.15
C ILE A 15 25.59 12.90 -34.63
N ILE A 16 25.27 11.72 -34.09
CA ILE A 16 23.93 11.39 -33.58
C ILE A 16 23.60 12.21 -32.32
N ALA A 17 24.55 12.38 -31.40
CA ALA A 17 24.35 13.19 -30.18
C ALA A 17 24.19 14.70 -30.41
N TYR A 18 24.34 15.19 -31.64
CA TYR A 18 24.12 16.59 -32.03
C TYR A 18 22.95 16.76 -33.01
N SER A 19 22.21 15.69 -33.31
CA SER A 19 21.11 15.71 -34.27
C SER A 19 19.78 15.34 -33.60
N ASP A 20 18.69 15.76 -34.22
CA ASP A 20 17.34 15.51 -33.72
C ASP A 20 17.00 14.00 -33.78
N PRO A 21 16.65 13.37 -32.64
CA PRO A 21 16.19 11.97 -32.60
C PRO A 21 15.13 11.61 -33.64
N ALA A 22 14.19 12.53 -33.92
CA ALA A 22 13.12 12.31 -34.90
C ALA A 22 13.66 12.14 -36.34
N THR A 23 14.79 12.78 -36.66
CA THR A 23 15.44 12.67 -37.97
C THR A 23 15.98 11.26 -38.19
N TRP A 24 16.51 10.61 -37.15
CA TRP A 24 17.06 9.26 -37.25
C TRP A 24 16.02 8.18 -37.46
N TRP A 25 14.82 8.34 -36.89
CA TRP A 25 13.68 7.45 -37.14
C TRP A 25 13.24 7.45 -38.61
N SER A 26 13.36 8.59 -39.28
CA SER A 26 12.94 8.74 -40.67
C SER A 26 13.84 8.00 -41.67
N LEU A 27 15.10 7.73 -41.31
CA LEU A 27 16.10 7.19 -42.23
C LEU A 27 15.85 5.72 -42.62
N LYS A 28 15.10 4.94 -41.82
CA LYS A 28 14.74 3.53 -42.04
C LYS A 28 15.89 2.63 -42.55
N ASP A 29 17.14 3.00 -42.33
CA ASP A 29 18.32 2.28 -42.81
C ASP A 29 18.64 1.13 -41.83
N PRO A 30 18.56 -0.15 -42.26
CA PRO A 30 18.81 -1.30 -41.39
C PRO A 30 20.22 -1.31 -40.77
N SER A 31 21.22 -0.79 -41.49
CA SER A 31 22.61 -0.76 -41.02
C SER A 31 22.81 0.24 -39.89
N ILE A 32 22.16 1.40 -39.98
CA ILE A 32 22.16 2.43 -38.94
C ILE A 32 21.37 1.92 -37.72
N CYS A 33 20.19 1.32 -37.93
CA CYS A 33 19.42 0.70 -36.85
C CYS A 33 20.21 -0.38 -36.10
N THR A 34 20.96 -1.23 -36.81
CA THR A 34 21.80 -2.28 -36.22
C THR A 34 22.94 -1.67 -35.39
N LEU A 35 23.60 -0.63 -35.91
CA LEU A 35 24.68 0.05 -35.21
C LEU A 35 24.19 0.77 -33.95
N MET A 36 23.08 1.52 -34.04
CA MET A 36 22.45 2.20 -32.90
C MET A 36 21.97 1.22 -31.83
N SER A 37 21.63 -0.01 -32.25
CA SER A 37 21.24 -1.07 -31.34
C SER A 37 22.41 -1.80 -30.67
N SER A 38 23.64 -1.55 -31.10
CA SER A 38 24.82 -2.20 -30.53
C SER A 38 25.17 -1.65 -29.15
N THR A 39 25.57 -2.54 -28.24
CA THR A 39 25.98 -2.18 -26.88
C THR A 39 27.13 -1.17 -26.88
N SER A 40 28.12 -1.35 -27.76
CA SER A 40 29.30 -0.47 -27.83
C SER A 40 28.93 0.96 -28.20
N PHE A 41 28.02 1.13 -29.16
CA PHE A 41 27.53 2.44 -29.57
C PHE A 41 26.73 3.11 -28.44
N ARG A 42 25.78 2.39 -27.84
CA ARG A 42 24.98 2.92 -26.71
C ARG A 42 25.86 3.34 -25.53
N CYS A 43 26.89 2.56 -25.18
CA CYS A 43 27.82 2.92 -24.11
C CYS A 43 28.61 4.19 -24.45
N GLY A 44 29.14 4.29 -25.68
CA GLY A 44 29.87 5.47 -26.13
C GLY A 44 28.97 6.71 -26.18
N TRP A 45 27.72 6.54 -26.57
CA TRP A 45 26.74 7.62 -26.65
C TRP A 45 26.34 8.13 -25.27
N LEU A 46 26.02 7.24 -24.34
CA LEU A 46 25.74 7.63 -22.95
C LEU A 46 26.94 8.36 -22.34
N ALA A 47 28.16 7.84 -22.49
CA ALA A 47 29.36 8.48 -21.98
C ALA A 47 29.58 9.90 -22.56
N HIS A 48 29.30 10.08 -23.85
CA HIS A 48 29.40 11.38 -24.50
C HIS A 48 28.32 12.37 -23.99
N LEU A 49 27.07 11.92 -23.82
CA LEU A 49 25.99 12.78 -23.34
C LEU A 49 26.20 13.18 -21.87
N VAL A 50 26.59 12.24 -21.01
CA VAL A 50 26.88 12.50 -19.60
C VAL A 50 28.03 13.50 -19.42
N ASN A 51 29.08 13.39 -20.23
CA ASN A 51 30.21 14.34 -20.21
C ASN A 51 29.80 15.77 -20.58
N LYS A 52 28.73 15.96 -21.36
CA LYS A 52 28.20 17.29 -21.68
C LYS A 52 27.38 17.91 -20.56
N THR A 53 26.65 17.08 -19.80
CA THR A 53 25.76 17.56 -18.74
C THR A 53 26.51 18.00 -17.49
N ALA A 54 27.70 17.44 -17.21
CA ALA A 54 28.71 17.94 -16.26
C ALA A 54 28.19 18.44 -14.89
N THR A 55 27.10 17.86 -14.37
CA THR A 55 26.57 18.20 -13.04
C THR A 55 26.69 17.01 -12.10
N ARG A 56 27.23 17.28 -10.91
CA ARG A 56 27.21 16.33 -9.80
C ARG A 56 25.76 16.26 -9.32
N ILE A 57 25.15 15.08 -9.38
CA ILE A 57 23.77 14.90 -8.91
C ILE A 57 23.72 15.29 -7.43
N SER A 58 22.95 16.33 -7.14
CA SER A 58 22.83 16.91 -5.80
C SER A 58 21.38 17.07 -5.38
N HIS A 59 20.47 17.20 -6.34
CA HIS A 59 19.03 17.34 -6.15
C HIS A 59 18.25 16.37 -7.05
N ILE A 60 16.99 16.11 -6.70
CA ILE A 60 16.11 15.23 -7.50
C ILE A 60 15.86 15.76 -8.91
N ASP A 61 15.82 17.08 -9.07
CA ASP A 61 15.62 17.71 -10.38
C ASP A 61 16.81 17.44 -11.32
N ASP A 62 18.00 17.16 -10.79
CA ASP A 62 19.17 16.73 -11.57
C ASP A 62 18.94 15.34 -12.18
N ILE A 63 18.24 14.46 -11.45
CA ILE A 63 17.90 13.10 -11.91
C ILE A 63 16.86 13.16 -13.04
N ASP A 64 15.82 13.99 -12.87
CA ASP A 64 14.82 14.20 -13.92
C ASP A 64 15.45 14.85 -15.16
N THR A 65 16.37 15.81 -14.97
CA THR A 65 17.15 16.39 -16.06
C THR A 65 17.99 15.33 -16.77
N LEU A 66 18.67 14.45 -16.04
CA LEU A 66 19.45 13.36 -16.62
C LEU A 66 18.56 12.36 -17.38
N CYS A 67 17.37 12.05 -16.86
CA CYS A 67 16.40 11.21 -17.55
C CYS A 67 15.96 11.87 -18.88
N CYS A 68 15.55 13.14 -18.86
CA CYS A 68 15.01 13.82 -20.04
C CYS A 68 16.09 14.21 -21.07
N SER A 69 17.29 14.60 -20.64
CA SER A 69 18.33 15.14 -21.54
C SER A 69 19.38 14.12 -21.98
N VAL A 70 19.49 12.98 -21.29
CA VAL A 70 20.50 11.94 -21.57
C VAL A 70 19.85 10.62 -21.93
N LEU A 71 18.96 10.09 -21.09
CA LEU A 71 18.42 8.74 -21.26
C LEU A 71 17.27 8.67 -22.27
N GLN A 72 16.36 9.65 -22.23
CA GLN A 72 15.20 9.70 -23.11
C GLN A 72 15.59 9.83 -24.58
N PRO A 73 16.58 10.64 -25.00
CA PRO A 73 17.04 10.66 -26.38
C PRO A 73 17.57 9.30 -26.89
N ILE A 74 18.26 8.53 -26.04
CA ILE A 74 18.72 7.18 -26.40
C ILE A 74 17.53 6.26 -26.58
N THR A 75 16.58 6.31 -25.65
CA THR A 75 15.35 5.52 -25.68
C THR A 75 14.52 5.84 -26.90
N ASP A 76 14.31 7.12 -27.19
CA ASP A 76 13.57 7.59 -28.35
C ASP A 76 14.18 7.01 -29.61
N ILE A 77 15.51 7.06 -29.81
CA ILE A 77 16.17 6.51 -31.01
C ILE A 77 16.11 4.98 -31.08
N VAL A 78 16.30 4.27 -29.97
CA VAL A 78 16.25 2.80 -29.97
C VAL A 78 14.81 2.26 -30.09
N GLY A 79 13.83 3.05 -29.68
CA GLY A 79 12.39 2.75 -29.74
C GLY A 79 11.88 1.82 -28.65
N SER A 80 12.69 1.50 -27.64
CA SER A 80 12.24 0.76 -26.47
C SER A 80 13.21 0.92 -25.30
N ASP A 81 12.69 1.02 -24.08
CA ASP A 81 13.47 1.08 -22.83
C ASP A 81 14.29 -0.18 -22.53
N SER A 82 14.00 -1.30 -23.21
CA SER A 82 14.75 -2.56 -23.11
C SER A 82 16.21 -2.47 -23.58
N TRP A 83 16.65 -1.29 -24.04
CA TRP A 83 18.02 -1.04 -24.44
C TRP A 83 19.00 -1.12 -23.27
N ILE A 84 18.53 -0.86 -22.05
CA ILE A 84 19.29 -0.97 -20.80
C ILE A 84 19.28 -2.44 -20.36
N SER A 85 20.26 -3.21 -20.81
CA SER A 85 20.39 -4.65 -20.52
C SER A 85 21.56 -4.96 -19.57
N PRO A 86 21.62 -6.15 -18.95
CA PRO A 86 22.76 -6.57 -18.14
C PRO A 86 24.10 -6.44 -18.85
N ASN A 87 24.14 -6.78 -20.15
CA ASN A 87 25.36 -6.68 -20.96
C ASN A 87 25.76 -5.23 -21.23
N PHE A 88 24.78 -4.34 -21.36
CA PHE A 88 25.05 -2.91 -21.46
C PHE A 88 25.66 -2.36 -20.17
N VAL A 89 25.09 -2.67 -19.01
CA VAL A 89 25.62 -2.19 -17.71
C VAL A 89 27.05 -2.69 -17.48
N ARG A 90 27.32 -3.98 -17.73
CA ARG A 90 28.67 -4.55 -17.61
C ARG A 90 29.66 -3.92 -18.58
N ALA A 91 29.25 -3.71 -19.84
CA ALA A 91 30.12 -3.09 -20.84
C ALA A 91 30.41 -1.61 -20.52
N LEU A 92 29.42 -0.88 -20.00
CA LEU A 92 29.57 0.51 -19.58
C LEU A 92 30.48 0.60 -18.36
N SER A 93 30.28 -0.25 -17.35
CA SER A 93 31.16 -0.33 -16.16
C SER A 93 32.62 -0.57 -16.55
N ALA A 94 32.87 -1.49 -17.49
CA ALA A 94 34.22 -1.83 -17.92
C ALA A 94 34.91 -0.74 -18.76
N LYS A 95 34.16 0.03 -19.57
CA LYS A 95 34.73 0.99 -20.53
C LYS A 95 34.62 2.46 -20.12
N TYR A 96 33.57 2.82 -19.39
CA TYR A 96 33.24 4.19 -19.02
C TYR A 96 32.64 4.24 -17.58
N PRO A 97 33.41 3.88 -16.54
CA PRO A 97 32.91 3.79 -15.17
C PRO A 97 32.39 5.13 -14.63
N GLU A 98 33.03 6.25 -14.98
CA GLU A 98 32.57 7.59 -14.58
C GLU A 98 31.20 7.95 -15.16
N ALA A 99 30.97 7.56 -16.42
CA ALA A 99 29.68 7.76 -17.07
C ALA A 99 28.58 6.92 -16.43
N LEU A 100 28.89 5.66 -16.07
CA LEU A 100 27.98 4.81 -15.31
C LEU A 100 27.64 5.46 -13.96
N ASN A 101 28.63 5.88 -13.18
CA ASN A 101 28.40 6.52 -11.87
C ASN A 101 27.50 7.75 -11.96
N THR A 102 27.71 8.59 -12.97
CA THR A 102 26.92 9.81 -13.14
C THR A 102 25.50 9.51 -13.61
N ALA A 103 25.31 8.51 -14.48
CA ALA A 103 23.99 8.16 -14.99
C ALA A 103 23.21 7.16 -14.11
N ALA A 104 23.86 6.54 -13.12
CA ALA A 104 23.31 5.37 -12.42
C ALA A 104 21.95 5.63 -11.76
N LEU A 105 21.75 6.77 -11.10
CA LEU A 105 20.46 7.11 -10.49
C LEU A 105 19.34 7.25 -11.53
N GLY A 106 19.62 7.87 -12.68
CA GLY A 106 18.65 7.97 -13.78
C GLY A 106 18.39 6.63 -14.47
N LEU A 107 19.43 5.78 -14.61
CA LEU A 107 19.29 4.43 -15.14
C LEU A 107 18.41 3.57 -14.21
N VAL A 108 18.65 3.61 -12.90
CA VAL A 108 17.82 2.95 -11.89
C VAL A 108 16.38 3.47 -11.96
N GLN A 109 16.18 4.78 -12.03
CA GLN A 109 14.85 5.38 -12.18
C GLN A 109 14.12 4.88 -13.44
N THR A 110 14.80 4.86 -14.58
CA THR A 110 14.24 4.40 -15.86
C THR A 110 13.89 2.92 -15.82
N LEU A 111 14.77 2.09 -15.25
CA LEU A 111 14.57 0.65 -15.11
C LEU A 111 13.40 0.32 -14.17
N LEU A 112 13.29 1.01 -13.03
CA LEU A 112 12.28 0.71 -12.02
C LEU A 112 10.89 1.26 -12.35
N LEU A 113 10.80 2.38 -13.08
CA LEU A 113 9.51 2.97 -13.52
C LEU A 113 8.93 2.28 -14.77
N ASN A 114 9.74 1.55 -15.53
CA ASN A 114 9.24 0.79 -16.66
C ASN A 114 8.55 -0.51 -16.21
N LYS A 115 7.31 -0.72 -16.67
CA LYS A 115 6.41 -1.79 -16.20
C LYS A 115 6.90 -3.23 -16.47
N GLN A 116 7.99 -3.43 -17.21
CA GLN A 116 8.64 -4.72 -17.37
C GLN A 116 9.86 -4.76 -16.46
N THR A 117 9.65 -5.32 -15.28
CA THR A 117 10.59 -5.45 -14.18
C THR A 117 11.94 -6.00 -14.64
N ASP A 118 12.99 -5.20 -14.47
CA ASP A 118 14.36 -5.67 -14.51
C ASP A 118 15.12 -5.21 -13.26
N ASP A 119 14.59 -5.61 -12.10
CA ASP A 119 15.22 -5.41 -10.80
C ASP A 119 16.64 -6.05 -10.78
N THR A 120 16.89 -7.06 -11.63
CA THR A 120 18.22 -7.65 -11.84
C THR A 120 19.20 -6.68 -12.50
N THR A 121 18.79 -5.96 -13.55
CA THR A 121 19.62 -4.95 -14.20
C THR A 121 19.74 -3.71 -13.33
N ALA A 122 18.69 -3.30 -12.61
CA ALA A 122 18.79 -2.23 -11.62
C ALA A 122 19.81 -2.58 -10.52
N SER A 123 19.80 -3.83 -10.03
CA SER A 123 20.81 -4.35 -9.09
C SER A 123 22.22 -4.28 -9.68
N LEU A 124 22.39 -4.65 -10.95
CA LEU A 124 23.68 -4.54 -11.63
C LEU A 124 24.15 -3.09 -11.73
N VAL A 125 23.26 -2.14 -12.01
CA VAL A 125 23.61 -0.71 -12.04
C VAL A 125 24.13 -0.28 -10.68
N VAL A 126 23.42 -0.60 -9.59
CA VAL A 126 23.84 -0.28 -8.22
C VAL A 126 25.17 -0.96 -7.88
N GLN A 127 25.32 -2.27 -8.16
CA GLN A 127 26.56 -3.02 -7.86
C GLN A 127 27.78 -2.50 -8.61
N HIS A 128 27.61 -2.06 -9.85
CA HIS A 128 28.70 -1.60 -10.70
C HIS A 128 28.93 -0.08 -10.64
N SER A 129 28.15 0.64 -9.83
CA SER A 129 28.31 2.08 -9.63
C SER A 129 28.59 2.42 -8.17
N ASN A 130 29.22 3.58 -7.95
CA ASN A 130 29.53 4.07 -6.61
C ASN A 130 28.49 5.13 -6.19
N ILE A 131 27.22 4.74 -6.18
CA ILE A 131 26.11 5.62 -5.79
C ILE A 131 25.55 5.25 -4.43
N GLU A 132 25.20 6.26 -3.66
CA GLU A 132 24.39 6.11 -2.46
C GLU A 132 22.93 6.34 -2.84
N LEU A 133 22.08 5.32 -2.68
CA LEU A 133 20.64 5.46 -2.95
C LEU A 133 19.93 6.37 -1.95
N ASP A 134 20.57 6.77 -0.86
CA ASP A 134 20.10 7.80 0.06
C ASP A 134 19.79 9.14 -0.62
N ILE A 135 20.41 9.41 -1.78
CA ILE A 135 20.14 10.59 -2.61
C ILE A 135 18.77 10.48 -3.31
N LEU A 136 18.23 9.26 -3.48
CA LEU A 136 16.85 9.06 -3.95
C LEU A 136 15.89 9.62 -2.89
N MET A 137 15.41 10.83 -3.14
CA MET A 137 14.51 11.50 -2.20
C MET A 137 13.22 10.71 -2.00
N GLY A 138 12.59 10.87 -0.82
CA GLY A 138 11.31 10.22 -0.49
C GLY A 138 10.22 10.40 -1.55
N LYS A 139 10.25 11.49 -2.34
CA LYS A 139 9.33 11.71 -3.46
C LYS A 139 9.48 10.67 -4.59
N PHE A 140 10.70 10.27 -4.93
CA PHE A 140 10.95 9.24 -5.94
C PHE A 140 10.52 7.86 -5.43
N VAL A 141 10.93 7.51 -4.22
CA VAL A 141 10.53 6.25 -3.56
C VAL A 141 9.01 6.18 -3.47
N ARG A 142 8.34 7.27 -3.09
CA ARG A 142 6.88 7.37 -3.13
C ARG A 142 6.31 7.07 -4.51
N LYS A 143 6.83 7.71 -5.56
CA LYS A 143 6.37 7.47 -6.95
C LYS A 143 6.52 5.99 -7.34
N LEU A 144 7.64 5.37 -6.98
CA LEU A 144 7.88 3.95 -7.21
C LEU A 144 6.87 3.08 -6.47
N VAL A 145 6.71 3.27 -5.16
CA VAL A 145 5.87 2.38 -4.35
C VAL A 145 4.37 2.59 -4.64
N VAL A 146 3.96 3.79 -5.06
CA VAL A 146 2.60 4.03 -5.60
C VAL A 146 2.35 3.23 -6.88
N GLN A 147 3.33 3.15 -7.77
CA GLN A 147 3.19 2.40 -9.04
C GLN A 147 3.41 0.89 -8.87
N ARG A 148 4.25 0.50 -7.91
CA ARG A 148 4.66 -0.87 -7.63
C ARG A 148 4.61 -1.13 -6.11
N PRO A 149 3.42 -1.32 -5.53
CA PRO A 149 3.26 -1.61 -4.10
C PRO A 149 3.64 -3.08 -3.82
N GLU A 150 4.92 -3.41 -3.97
CA GLU A 150 5.47 -4.76 -3.85
C GLU A 150 6.48 -4.83 -2.70
N LEU A 151 6.39 -5.87 -1.87
CA LEU A 151 7.33 -6.07 -0.77
C LEU A 151 8.76 -6.23 -1.30
N GLY A 152 8.93 -7.00 -2.38
CA GLY A 152 10.24 -7.22 -2.98
C GLY A 152 10.93 -5.94 -3.44
N LEU A 153 10.17 -4.91 -3.86
CA LEU A 153 10.74 -3.60 -4.20
C LEU A 153 11.25 -2.87 -2.96
N LEU A 154 10.49 -2.89 -1.86
CA LEU A 154 10.92 -2.29 -0.59
C LEU A 154 12.15 -3.00 -0.02
N GLU A 155 12.16 -4.33 -0.02
CA GLU A 155 13.30 -5.14 0.39
C GLU A 155 14.53 -4.89 -0.48
N TRP A 156 14.34 -4.75 -1.80
CA TRP A 156 15.43 -4.42 -2.72
C TRP A 156 16.00 -3.03 -2.46
N LEU A 157 15.15 -2.02 -2.24
CA LEU A 157 15.57 -0.65 -1.92
C LEU A 157 16.39 -0.60 -0.62
N GLU A 158 15.92 -1.28 0.43
CA GLU A 158 16.65 -1.38 1.70
C GLU A 158 17.97 -2.14 1.54
N GLY A 159 17.95 -3.30 0.86
CA GLY A 159 19.14 -4.09 0.59
C GLY A 159 20.17 -3.36 -0.28
N SER A 160 19.73 -2.34 -1.02
CA SER A 160 20.58 -1.45 -1.81
C SER A 160 21.02 -0.19 -1.06
N GLY A 161 20.79 -0.14 0.26
CA GLY A 161 21.34 0.88 1.17
C GLY A 161 20.38 1.99 1.57
N LEU A 162 19.09 1.94 1.19
CA LEU A 162 18.12 2.98 1.53
C LEU A 162 17.66 2.87 2.99
N ASP A 163 17.84 3.94 3.77
CA ASP A 163 17.31 4.02 5.14
C ASP A 163 15.85 4.51 5.17
N PHE A 164 14.91 3.56 5.27
CA PHE A 164 13.49 3.85 5.38
C PHE A 164 13.09 4.61 6.65
N ALA A 165 13.81 4.44 7.77
CA ALA A 165 13.53 5.18 8.99
C ALA A 165 13.84 6.67 8.79
N LYS A 166 14.97 6.99 8.17
CA LYS A 166 15.34 8.37 7.81
C LYS A 166 14.32 9.00 6.85
N LEU A 167 13.87 8.25 5.84
CA LEU A 167 12.85 8.71 4.88
C LEU A 167 11.48 8.98 5.53
N TYR A 168 11.09 8.16 6.51
CA TYR A 168 9.82 8.29 7.22
C TYR A 168 9.74 9.59 8.03
N HIS A 169 10.79 9.92 8.78
CA HIS A 169 10.85 11.16 9.57
C HIS A 169 10.83 12.42 8.69
N GLY A 170 11.27 12.31 7.43
CA GLY A 170 11.22 13.39 6.44
C GLY A 170 9.83 13.66 5.85
N ALA A 171 8.77 12.96 6.29
CA ALA A 171 7.36 13.12 5.90
C ALA A 171 7.04 13.14 4.38
N SER A 172 7.98 12.73 3.53
CA SER A 172 7.87 12.86 2.07
C SER A 172 7.58 11.54 1.35
N CYS A 173 7.88 10.41 2.01
CA CYS A 173 7.80 9.08 1.39
C CYS A 173 6.48 8.34 1.67
N PHE A 174 6.06 8.26 2.94
CA PHE A 174 4.89 7.50 3.37
C PHE A 174 3.88 8.41 4.05
N ASP A 175 3.03 9.04 3.25
CA ASP A 175 1.94 9.84 3.79
C ASP A 175 0.73 8.98 4.16
N MET A 176 -0.22 9.61 4.85
CA MET A 176 -1.43 8.93 5.31
C MET A 176 -2.23 8.32 4.14
N SER A 177 -2.29 9.00 2.99
CA SER A 177 -3.02 8.51 1.81
C SER A 177 -2.47 7.18 1.33
N LEU A 178 -1.15 7.06 1.18
CA LEU A 178 -0.52 5.82 0.73
C LEU A 178 -0.76 4.67 1.72
N LEU A 179 -0.68 4.95 3.02
CA LEU A 179 -0.93 3.94 4.06
C LEU A 179 -2.40 3.49 4.07
N ILE A 180 -3.34 4.40 3.84
CA ILE A 180 -4.78 4.06 3.69
C ILE A 180 -4.98 3.13 2.50
N ASP A 181 -4.39 3.45 1.34
CA ASP A 181 -4.52 2.63 0.13
C ASP A 181 -4.03 1.18 0.37
N TRP A 182 -2.93 1.03 1.10
CA TRP A 182 -2.41 -0.30 1.48
C TRP A 182 -3.33 -1.04 2.45
N VAL A 183 -3.90 -0.34 3.44
CA VAL A 183 -4.88 -0.93 4.37
C VAL A 183 -6.13 -1.39 3.63
N MET A 184 -6.69 -0.54 2.77
CA MET A 184 -7.88 -0.85 1.98
C MET A 184 -7.62 -1.99 0.99
N SER A 185 -6.39 -2.12 0.48
CA SER A 185 -5.96 -3.21 -0.40
C SER A 185 -5.45 -4.43 0.37
N SER A 186 -5.55 -4.45 1.70
CA SER A 186 -5.05 -5.51 2.59
C SER A 186 -3.59 -5.91 2.36
N ARG A 187 -2.72 -4.95 2.00
CA ARG A 187 -1.28 -5.14 1.80
C ARG A 187 -0.52 -5.14 3.13
N ILE A 188 -0.86 -6.09 4.00
CA ILE A 188 -0.33 -6.22 5.36
C ILE A 188 1.20 -6.31 5.34
N GLU A 189 1.76 -7.02 4.36
CA GLU A 189 3.19 -7.25 4.25
C GLU A 189 3.98 -5.94 4.08
N LEU A 190 3.40 -4.94 3.41
CA LEU A 190 4.02 -3.62 3.25
C LEU A 190 3.98 -2.82 4.56
N LEU A 191 2.85 -2.88 5.27
CA LEU A 191 2.71 -2.23 6.58
C LEU A 191 3.62 -2.89 7.63
N GLN A 192 3.72 -4.22 7.60
CA GLN A 192 4.61 -5.00 8.45
C GLN A 192 6.07 -4.69 8.14
N PHE A 193 6.43 -4.56 6.87
CA PHE A 193 7.76 -4.11 6.48
C PHE A 193 8.11 -2.80 7.18
N LEU A 194 7.27 -1.77 7.09
CA LEU A 194 7.50 -0.48 7.75
C LEU A 194 7.58 -0.62 9.28
N ALA A 195 6.63 -1.32 9.89
CA ALA A 195 6.58 -1.47 11.35
C ALA A 195 7.81 -2.21 11.92
N CYS A 196 8.32 -3.23 11.21
CA CYS A 196 9.54 -3.93 11.60
C CYS A 196 10.80 -3.07 11.59
N ARG A 197 10.82 -1.94 10.85
CA ARG A 197 11.91 -0.94 10.88
C ARG A 197 11.68 0.14 11.95
N GLY A 198 10.70 -0.05 12.84
CA GLY A 198 10.40 0.88 13.93
C GLY A 198 9.64 2.14 13.50
N LEU A 199 9.06 2.16 12.29
CA LEU A 199 8.23 3.27 11.85
C LEU A 199 6.88 3.22 12.58
N GLN A 200 6.52 4.34 13.23
CA GLN A 200 5.27 4.44 13.97
C GLN A 200 4.09 4.60 13.02
N LEU A 201 3.25 3.57 12.89
CA LEU A 201 2.04 3.67 12.07
C LEU A 201 0.95 4.48 12.79
N PRO A 202 0.20 5.37 12.09
CA PRO A 202 -0.94 6.08 12.66
C PRO A 202 -2.16 5.15 12.81
N VAL A 203 -2.04 4.17 13.71
CA VAL A 203 -2.95 3.01 13.82
C VAL A 203 -4.41 3.40 13.97
N ARG A 204 -4.73 4.39 14.82
CA ARG A 204 -6.12 4.80 15.04
C ARG A 204 -6.78 5.27 13.75
N SER A 205 -6.10 6.14 13.01
CA SER A 205 -6.60 6.66 11.73
C SER A 205 -6.68 5.57 10.66
N LEU A 206 -5.72 4.63 10.63
CA LEU A 206 -5.75 3.50 9.70
C LEU A 206 -6.86 2.49 10.03
N MET A 207 -7.21 2.35 11.30
CA MET A 207 -8.20 1.38 11.77
C MET A 207 -9.60 1.67 11.21
N GLU A 208 -9.98 2.94 11.10
CA GLU A 208 -11.27 3.36 10.53
C GLU A 208 -11.47 2.82 9.10
N TYR A 209 -10.42 2.87 8.28
CA TYR A 209 -10.43 2.30 6.93
C TYR A 209 -10.35 0.78 6.94
N ALA A 210 -9.58 0.19 7.87
CA ALA A 210 -9.42 -1.25 7.99
C ALA A 210 -10.73 -1.97 8.30
N LEU A 211 -11.57 -1.38 9.16
CA LEU A 211 -12.87 -1.93 9.54
C LEU A 211 -13.80 -2.13 8.34
N GLY A 212 -13.88 -1.13 7.45
CA GLY A 212 -14.77 -1.16 6.29
C GLY A 212 -14.22 -1.91 5.07
N HIS A 213 -12.91 -1.87 4.86
CA HIS A 213 -12.34 -2.20 3.55
C HIS A 213 -11.32 -3.34 3.58
N SER A 214 -10.87 -3.77 4.76
CA SER A 214 -9.78 -4.74 4.87
C SER A 214 -10.23 -6.11 5.40
N ASN A 215 -9.25 -6.97 5.67
CA ASN A 215 -9.46 -8.31 6.22
C ASN A 215 -9.14 -8.37 7.73
N PRO A 216 -9.60 -9.43 8.44
CA PRO A 216 -9.30 -9.62 9.86
C PRO A 216 -7.81 -9.60 10.21
N GLY A 217 -6.95 -10.10 9.31
CA GLY A 217 -5.50 -10.11 9.51
C GLY A 217 -4.90 -8.71 9.60
N THR A 218 -5.40 -7.77 8.80
CA THR A 218 -4.95 -6.37 8.79
C THR A 218 -5.34 -5.69 10.10
N VAL A 219 -6.56 -5.93 10.58
CA VAL A 219 -7.02 -5.44 11.89
C VAL A 219 -6.18 -6.02 13.02
N ALA A 220 -5.90 -7.33 12.99
CA ALA A 220 -5.04 -7.98 13.98
C ALA A 220 -3.62 -7.38 14.01
N PHE A 221 -3.04 -7.14 12.83
CA PHE A 221 -1.73 -6.52 12.68
C PHE A 221 -1.70 -5.09 13.24
N LEU A 222 -2.70 -4.26 12.91
CA LEU A 222 -2.77 -2.88 13.40
C LEU A 222 -2.92 -2.86 14.94
N MET A 223 -3.71 -3.77 15.50
CA MET A 223 -3.86 -3.91 16.96
C MET A 223 -2.55 -4.31 17.65
N SER A 224 -1.70 -5.14 17.02
CA SER A 224 -0.42 -5.55 17.61
C SER A 224 0.70 -4.50 17.49
N HIS A 225 0.60 -3.57 16.55
CA HIS A 225 1.63 -2.54 16.30
C HIS A 225 1.23 -1.12 16.74
N GLY A 226 0.02 -0.94 17.27
CA GLY A 226 -0.51 0.36 17.75
C GLY A 226 -0.20 0.72 19.20
N ALA A 227 0.56 -0.10 19.93
CA ALA A 227 0.75 0.02 21.38
C ALA A 227 1.85 1.04 21.78
N SER A 228 1.89 2.21 21.14
CA SER A 228 2.80 3.30 21.53
C SER A 228 2.08 4.27 22.50
N HIS A 229 2.27 3.99 23.79
CA HIS A 229 2.14 4.75 25.05
C HIS A 229 1.19 5.96 25.26
N ALA A 230 0.50 6.52 24.27
CA ALA A 230 -0.41 7.66 24.49
C ALA A 230 -1.88 7.40 24.11
N HIS A 231 -2.14 6.50 23.15
CA HIS A 231 -3.49 6.20 22.65
C HIS A 231 -3.66 4.72 22.26
N GLU A 232 -3.40 3.82 23.20
CA GLU A 232 -3.63 2.38 22.99
C GLU A 232 -5.11 2.13 22.68
N LEU A 233 -5.38 1.61 21.48
CA LEU A 233 -6.71 1.18 21.08
C LEU A 233 -6.94 -0.22 21.68
N SER A 234 -7.96 -0.37 22.53
CA SER A 234 -8.33 -1.67 23.08
C SER A 234 -9.30 -2.42 22.16
N TRP A 235 -9.40 -3.75 22.32
CA TRP A 235 -10.43 -4.53 21.63
C TRP A 235 -11.86 -4.07 21.98
N HIS A 236 -12.06 -3.52 23.18
CA HIS A 236 -13.32 -2.91 23.58
C HIS A 236 -13.64 -1.64 22.77
N ASP A 237 -12.65 -0.76 22.58
CA ASP A 237 -12.81 0.44 21.75
C ASP A 237 -13.13 0.05 20.30
N LEU A 238 -12.41 -0.95 19.79
CA LEU A 238 -12.59 -1.44 18.44
C LEU A 238 -13.97 -2.07 18.22
N LEU A 239 -14.48 -2.82 19.20
CA LEU A 239 -15.84 -3.35 19.16
C LEU A 239 -16.87 -2.21 19.06
N LEU A 240 -16.70 -1.15 19.87
CA LEU A 240 -17.60 0.01 19.82
C LEU A 240 -17.53 0.74 18.48
N MET A 241 -16.32 0.98 17.97
CA MET A 241 -16.12 1.58 16.64
C MET A 241 -16.78 0.76 15.53
N ALA A 242 -16.60 -0.56 15.55
CA ALA A 242 -17.17 -1.49 14.57
C ALA A 242 -18.71 -1.55 14.61
N CYS A 243 -19.32 -1.27 15.78
CA CYS A 243 -20.77 -1.15 15.93
C CYS A 243 -21.31 0.15 15.36
N THR A 244 -20.58 1.26 15.49
CA THR A 244 -20.99 2.57 14.96
C THR A 244 -20.70 2.72 13.48
N GLU A 245 -19.66 2.04 12.97
CA GLU A 245 -19.22 2.15 11.59
C GLU A 245 -20.04 1.24 10.67
N ALA A 246 -20.97 1.84 9.91
CA ALA A 246 -21.90 1.14 9.03
C ALA A 246 -21.17 0.28 7.98
N THR A 247 -19.99 0.72 7.51
CA THR A 247 -19.23 0.00 6.49
C THR A 247 -18.49 -1.24 7.01
N THR A 248 -18.42 -1.44 8.33
CA THR A 248 -17.64 -2.56 8.89
C THR A 248 -18.15 -3.89 8.35
N ARG A 249 -17.25 -4.68 7.77
CA ARG A 249 -17.57 -6.00 7.20
C ARG A 249 -17.88 -7.01 8.30
N LEU A 250 -18.79 -7.95 8.01
CA LEU A 250 -19.26 -8.93 9.00
C LEU A 250 -18.16 -9.91 9.48
N ASP A 251 -17.25 -10.31 8.59
CA ASP A 251 -16.11 -11.18 8.93
C ASP A 251 -15.12 -10.48 9.87
N VAL A 252 -14.81 -9.21 9.58
CA VAL A 252 -14.00 -8.34 10.46
C VAL A 252 -14.69 -8.13 11.80
N PHE A 253 -15.98 -7.83 11.81
CA PHE A 253 -16.76 -7.68 13.04
C PHE A 253 -16.72 -8.95 13.89
N THR A 254 -17.00 -10.11 13.29
CA THR A 254 -16.97 -11.41 13.99
C THR A 254 -15.60 -11.70 14.59
N PHE A 255 -14.53 -11.38 13.86
CA PHE A 255 -13.17 -11.48 14.37
C PHE A 255 -12.94 -10.58 15.59
N ILE A 256 -13.34 -9.31 15.53
CA ILE A 256 -13.19 -8.36 16.65
C ILE A 256 -13.93 -8.86 17.88
N VAL A 257 -15.18 -9.31 17.72
CA VAL A 257 -15.96 -9.83 18.84
C VAL A 257 -15.27 -11.06 19.44
N SER A 258 -14.72 -11.97 18.63
CA SER A 258 -14.00 -13.15 19.11
C SER A 258 -12.73 -12.84 19.92
N LYS A 259 -12.18 -11.63 19.75
CA LYS A 259 -10.98 -11.14 20.46
C LYS A 259 -11.33 -10.25 21.65
N THR A 260 -12.58 -9.80 21.75
CA THR A 260 -13.01 -8.89 22.81
C THR A 260 -13.43 -9.69 24.03
N GLU A 261 -12.90 -9.35 25.21
CA GLU A 261 -13.32 -10.01 26.44
C GLU A 261 -14.79 -9.67 26.78
N PRO A 262 -15.59 -10.62 27.29
CA PRO A 262 -16.96 -10.36 27.69
C PRO A 262 -17.04 -9.33 28.84
N SER A 263 -17.70 -8.20 28.59
CA SER A 263 -17.83 -7.10 29.55
C SER A 263 -19.08 -6.26 29.30
N ILE A 264 -19.31 -5.22 30.12
CA ILE A 264 -20.46 -4.31 29.96
C ILE A 264 -20.48 -3.62 28.58
N VAL A 265 -19.33 -3.54 27.92
CA VAL A 265 -19.19 -3.02 26.56
C VAL A 265 -20.00 -3.85 25.55
N TRP A 266 -20.15 -5.16 25.76
CA TRP A 266 -20.98 -6.01 24.90
C TRP A 266 -22.45 -5.61 24.97
N SER A 267 -22.96 -5.29 26.16
CA SER A 267 -24.32 -4.78 26.33
C SER A 267 -24.52 -3.44 25.61
N PHE A 268 -23.51 -2.57 25.63
CA PHE A 268 -23.53 -1.29 24.91
C PHE A 268 -23.50 -1.50 23.39
N ALA A 269 -22.57 -2.32 22.89
CA ALA A 269 -22.45 -2.70 21.49
C ALA A 269 -23.76 -3.30 20.96
N ALA A 270 -24.35 -4.24 21.70
CA ALA A 270 -25.62 -4.85 21.38
C ALA A 270 -26.77 -3.83 21.32
N SER A 271 -26.85 -2.92 22.30
CA SER A 271 -27.88 -1.87 22.32
C SER A 271 -27.74 -0.91 21.14
N CYS A 272 -26.51 -0.56 20.78
CA CYS A 272 -26.22 0.27 19.62
C CYS A 272 -26.67 -0.41 18.32
N LEU A 273 -26.23 -1.64 18.08
CA LEU A 273 -26.59 -2.40 16.88
C LEU A 273 -28.10 -2.65 16.79
N ALA A 274 -28.76 -3.03 17.89
CA ALA A 274 -30.20 -3.23 17.95
C ALA A 274 -31.00 -1.98 17.54
N SER A 275 -30.51 -0.79 17.93
CA SER A 275 -31.15 0.48 17.57
C SER A 275 -31.12 0.78 16.07
N HIS A 276 -30.13 0.24 15.35
CA HIS A 276 -29.92 0.45 13.91
C HIS A 276 -30.37 -0.73 13.04
N ALA A 277 -30.53 -1.93 13.61
CA ALA A 277 -30.83 -3.17 12.90
C ALA A 277 -32.09 -3.14 12.00
N MET A 278 -33.01 -2.21 12.25
CA MET A 278 -34.24 -2.04 11.48
C MET A 278 -34.07 -1.38 10.11
N VAL A 279 -33.08 -0.50 10.00
CA VAL A 279 -32.83 0.31 8.79
C VAL A 279 -31.54 -0.11 8.09
N ASP A 280 -30.76 -0.97 8.73
CA ASP A 280 -29.47 -1.46 8.26
C ASP A 280 -29.35 -2.97 8.50
N ASP A 281 -29.47 -3.75 7.43
CA ASP A 281 -29.28 -5.21 7.43
C ASP A 281 -27.87 -5.61 7.90
N ASN A 282 -26.85 -4.76 7.68
CA ASN A 282 -25.50 -5.00 8.20
C ASN A 282 -25.47 -4.86 9.73
N ALA A 283 -26.11 -3.84 10.30
CA ALA A 283 -26.24 -3.69 11.75
C ALA A 283 -26.97 -4.88 12.38
N TYR A 284 -28.00 -5.41 11.70
CA TYR A 284 -28.69 -6.62 12.13
C TYR A 284 -27.77 -7.85 12.10
N LYS A 285 -27.04 -8.08 11.00
CA LYS A 285 -26.10 -9.20 10.89
C LYS A 285 -25.00 -9.14 11.95
N LYS A 286 -24.46 -7.96 12.24
CA LYS A 286 -23.50 -7.75 13.34
C LYS A 286 -24.13 -8.08 14.70
N PHE A 287 -25.36 -7.65 14.94
CA PHE A 287 -26.07 -7.96 16.18
C PHE A 287 -26.25 -9.47 16.39
N VAL A 288 -26.63 -10.20 15.32
CA VAL A 288 -26.73 -11.66 15.34
C VAL A 288 -25.35 -12.30 15.58
N ALA A 289 -24.29 -11.81 14.94
CA ALA A 289 -22.93 -12.31 15.15
C ALA A 289 -22.46 -12.12 16.60
N LEU A 290 -22.71 -10.95 17.20
CA LEU A 290 -22.40 -10.68 18.61
C LEU A 290 -23.16 -11.62 19.55
N ARG A 291 -24.44 -11.88 19.27
CA ARG A 291 -25.27 -12.79 20.06
C ARG A 291 -24.76 -14.23 20.02
N ASN A 292 -24.29 -14.70 18.87
CA ASN A 292 -23.84 -16.08 18.72
C ASN A 292 -22.53 -16.38 19.45
N MET A 293 -21.93 -15.38 20.10
CA MET A 293 -20.69 -15.56 20.84
C MET A 293 -20.93 -16.19 22.21
N PRO A 294 -19.98 -17.01 22.69
CA PRO A 294 -20.04 -17.57 24.03
C PRO A 294 -20.22 -16.44 25.07
N GLN A 295 -21.10 -16.67 26.05
CA GLN A 295 -21.42 -15.73 27.13
C GLN A 295 -22.17 -14.45 26.71
N ALA A 296 -22.46 -14.24 25.42
CA ALA A 296 -23.25 -13.10 24.98
C ALA A 296 -24.60 -13.02 25.70
N ALA A 297 -25.25 -14.16 25.90
CA ALA A 297 -26.53 -14.29 26.57
C ALA A 297 -26.60 -13.52 27.92
N VAL A 298 -25.55 -13.56 28.74
CA VAL A 298 -25.48 -12.83 30.02
C VAL A 298 -25.41 -11.31 29.83
N TRP A 299 -24.79 -10.85 28.75
CA TRP A 299 -24.61 -9.42 28.45
C TRP A 299 -25.76 -8.83 27.65
N MET A 300 -26.43 -9.63 26.82
CA MET A 300 -27.58 -9.22 26.01
C MET A 300 -28.83 -8.92 26.84
N VAL A 301 -28.89 -9.40 28.08
CA VAL A 301 -30.01 -9.13 29.01
C VAL A 301 -29.76 -7.97 29.97
N LYS A 302 -28.52 -7.46 30.05
CA LYS A 302 -28.18 -6.37 30.97
C LYS A 302 -28.67 -5.03 30.41
N PRO A 303 -29.38 -4.23 31.21
CA PRO A 303 -29.84 -2.92 30.77
C PRO A 303 -28.68 -1.91 30.75
N ILE A 304 -28.64 -1.10 29.71
CA ILE A 304 -27.80 0.08 29.59
C ILE A 304 -28.73 1.30 29.56
N ARG A 305 -28.52 2.25 30.47
CA ARG A 305 -29.39 3.44 30.62
C ARG A 305 -30.88 3.09 30.77
N GLY A 306 -31.16 2.01 31.51
CA GLY A 306 -32.53 1.57 31.80
C GLY A 306 -33.21 0.80 30.67
N ARG A 307 -32.49 0.46 29.59
CA ARG A 307 -33.01 -0.33 28.46
C ARG A 307 -32.09 -1.47 28.11
N THR A 308 -32.68 -2.62 27.80
CA THR A 308 -31.98 -3.80 27.30
C THR A 308 -31.83 -3.73 25.78
N PRO A 309 -30.80 -4.37 25.19
CA PRO A 309 -30.66 -4.48 23.74
C PRO A 309 -31.92 -4.98 23.02
N ILE A 310 -32.68 -5.87 23.65
CA ILE A 310 -33.93 -6.38 23.08
C ILE A 310 -35.03 -5.34 23.11
N GLU A 311 -35.16 -4.55 24.18
CA GLU A 311 -36.11 -3.43 24.18
C GLU A 311 -35.81 -2.46 23.03
N CYS A 312 -34.53 -2.16 22.79
CA CYS A 312 -34.11 -1.34 21.64
C CYS A 312 -34.51 -1.95 20.29
N LEU A 313 -34.40 -3.28 20.14
CA LEU A 313 -34.83 -4.00 18.95
C LEU A 313 -36.36 -4.00 18.80
N CYS A 314 -37.08 -4.16 19.93
CA CYS A 314 -38.53 -4.29 19.97
C CYS A 314 -39.27 -2.97 19.75
N GLU A 315 -38.68 -1.83 20.15
CA GLU A 315 -39.28 -0.50 20.01
C GLU A 315 -39.54 -0.06 18.56
N ARG A 316 -38.90 -0.73 17.60
CA ARG A 316 -38.98 -0.37 16.18
C ARG A 316 -39.53 -1.52 15.32
N LEU A 317 -40.25 -2.47 15.94
CA LEU A 317 -40.78 -3.66 15.28
C LEU A 317 -41.84 -3.34 14.21
N THR A 318 -41.63 -3.90 13.02
CA THR A 318 -42.67 -4.16 12.01
C THR A 318 -43.12 -5.63 12.11
N TYR A 319 -44.29 -5.97 11.57
CA TYR A 319 -44.82 -7.34 11.58
C TYR A 319 -43.87 -8.36 10.90
N GLU A 320 -43.14 -7.93 9.87
CA GLU A 320 -42.13 -8.73 9.16
C GLU A 320 -40.96 -9.14 10.07
N ASN A 321 -40.75 -8.44 11.19
CA ASN A 321 -39.61 -8.63 12.07
C ASN A 321 -39.89 -9.46 13.32
N LEU A 322 -41.12 -9.94 13.52
CA LEU A 322 -41.50 -10.85 14.61
C LEU A 322 -40.75 -12.19 14.54
N THR A 323 -40.45 -12.67 13.32
CA THR A 323 -39.64 -13.88 13.11
C THR A 323 -38.22 -13.74 13.66
N TYR A 324 -37.71 -12.50 13.74
CA TYR A 324 -36.38 -12.18 14.24
C TYR A 324 -36.30 -12.06 15.76
N VAL A 325 -37.42 -11.74 16.43
CA VAL A 325 -37.49 -11.63 17.92
C VAL A 325 -37.70 -12.99 18.58
N SER A 326 -38.31 -13.96 17.88
CA SER A 326 -38.61 -15.28 18.45
C SER A 326 -37.39 -15.99 19.07
N PRO A 327 -36.20 -16.01 18.45
CA PRO A 327 -35.04 -16.64 19.08
C PRO A 327 -34.57 -15.88 20.34
N PHE A 328 -34.85 -14.58 20.49
CA PHE A 328 -34.48 -13.80 21.67
C PHE A 328 -35.33 -14.12 22.90
N ILE A 329 -36.62 -14.32 22.69
CA ILE A 329 -37.56 -14.76 23.73
C ILE A 329 -37.11 -16.11 24.30
N ARG A 330 -36.69 -17.04 23.43
CA ARG A 330 -36.17 -18.35 23.84
C ARG A 330 -34.93 -18.25 24.72
N ASP A 331 -34.00 -17.35 24.40
CA ASP A 331 -32.78 -17.16 25.19
C ASP A 331 -33.06 -16.55 26.57
N TYR A 332 -34.00 -15.60 26.67
CA TYR A 332 -34.46 -15.06 27.95
C TYR A 332 -35.03 -16.14 28.87
N ILE A 333 -35.81 -17.05 28.30
CA ILE A 333 -36.37 -18.20 29.01
C ILE A 333 -35.25 -19.18 29.39
N ALA A 334 -34.33 -19.49 28.48
CA ALA A 334 -33.22 -20.40 28.72
C ALA A 334 -32.24 -19.92 29.80
N LEU A 335 -32.06 -18.60 29.93
CA LEU A 335 -31.26 -17.98 30.99
C LEU A 335 -31.96 -17.96 32.36
N GLY A 336 -33.21 -18.41 32.45
CA GLY A 336 -33.98 -18.46 33.69
C GLY A 336 -34.31 -17.07 34.25
N VAL A 337 -34.36 -16.04 33.40
CA VAL A 337 -34.76 -14.69 33.83
C VAL A 337 -36.25 -14.75 34.25
N PRO A 338 -36.58 -14.49 35.53
CA PRO A 338 -37.97 -14.56 35.97
C PRO A 338 -38.83 -13.54 35.22
N THR A 339 -40.10 -13.87 34.99
CA THR A 339 -41.05 -13.01 34.27
C THR A 339 -41.23 -11.64 34.92
N SER A 340 -41.04 -11.55 36.23
CA SER A 340 -41.06 -10.28 36.99
C SER A 340 -39.88 -9.35 36.71
N SER A 341 -38.78 -9.87 36.15
CA SER A 341 -37.60 -9.09 35.73
C SER A 341 -37.44 -9.03 34.21
N MET A 342 -38.43 -9.52 33.46
CA MET A 342 -38.46 -9.46 32.01
C MET A 342 -38.97 -8.09 31.55
N PRO A 343 -38.37 -7.47 30.52
CA PRO A 343 -38.92 -6.28 29.88
C PRO A 343 -40.40 -6.43 29.51
N SER A 344 -41.22 -5.40 29.74
CA SER A 344 -42.68 -5.48 29.53
C SER A 344 -43.06 -5.88 28.10
N ILE A 345 -42.30 -5.42 27.10
CA ILE A 345 -42.54 -5.78 25.69
C ILE A 345 -42.20 -7.25 25.40
N VAL A 346 -41.16 -7.79 26.04
CA VAL A 346 -40.79 -9.20 25.92
C VAL A 346 -41.81 -10.07 26.64
N PHE A 347 -42.24 -9.66 27.85
CA PHE A 347 -43.30 -10.32 28.59
C PHE A 347 -44.60 -10.40 27.78
N ALA A 348 -45.02 -9.29 27.15
CA ALA A 348 -46.21 -9.25 26.30
C ALA A 348 -46.09 -10.14 25.05
N LEU A 349 -44.89 -10.28 24.47
CA LEU A 349 -44.65 -11.18 23.33
C LEU A 349 -44.55 -12.66 23.73
N CYS A 350 -44.25 -12.96 25.00
CA CYS A 350 -44.24 -14.33 25.54
C CYS A 350 -45.65 -14.86 25.86
N GLN A 351 -46.61 -13.97 26.15
CA GLN A 351 -48.01 -14.31 26.43
C GLN A 351 -48.78 -14.68 25.17
#